data_AF-A0A2Z6N184-F1
#
_entry.id   AF-A0A2Z6N184-F1
#
_cell.length_a   1.000
_cell.length_b   1.000
_cell.length_c   1.000
_cell.angle_alpha   90.00
_cell.angle_beta   90.00
_cell.angle_gamma   90.00
#
_symmetry.space_group_name_H-M   'P 1'
#
loop_
_entity.id
_entity.type
_entity.pdbx_description
1 polymer ?
#
loop_
_entity_poly.entity_id
_entity_poly.type
_entity_poly.pdbx_seq_one_letter_code
_entity_poly.pdbx_strand_id
1 'polypeptide(L)'
;MGGGLEAGGRHSFLHAYFIKFLVAGAIALKGIGGILFILGSSFGAVLLLLHQLIATPILYDFYNYDSEDREFIQLFIKFTQNMALFGALLFFIGMKNSIPRRLPKKKVAKTKTY
;
A
#
# COMPACT_ATOMS: atom_id res chain seq x y z
N MET A 1 -16.89 14.28 46.64
CA MET A 1 -17.17 14.56 45.22
C MET A 1 -15.84 14.66 44.48
N GLY A 2 -15.42 13.64 43.73
CA GLY A 2 -14.08 13.65 43.11
C GLY A 2 -13.75 12.46 42.20
N GLY A 3 -14.75 11.85 41.57
CA GLY A 3 -14.56 10.65 40.73
C GLY A 3 -14.74 10.86 39.22
N GLY A 4 -15.03 12.08 38.76
CA GLY A 4 -15.45 12.33 37.37
C GLY A 4 -14.34 12.66 36.37
N LEU A 5 -13.12 13.02 36.83
CA LEU A 5 -12.08 13.58 35.96
C LEU A 5 -11.01 12.56 35.50
N GLU A 6 -10.93 11.38 36.12
CA GLU A 6 -9.90 10.38 35.78
C GLU A 6 -10.31 9.40 34.66
N ALA A 7 -11.62 9.22 34.42
CA ALA A 7 -12.12 8.30 33.40
C ALA A 7 -11.92 8.83 31.96
N GLY A 8 -12.02 10.16 31.77
CA GLY A 8 -11.83 10.81 30.46
C GLY A 8 -10.38 10.77 29.97
N GLY A 9 -9.40 10.87 30.87
CA GLY A 9 -7.99 10.76 30.52
C GLY A 9 -7.63 9.36 30.02
N ARG A 10 -8.01 8.32 30.75
CA ARG A 10 -7.68 6.92 30.42
C ARG A 10 -8.22 6.47 29.07
N HIS A 11 -9.43 6.88 28.70
CA HIS A 11 -10.02 6.58 27.39
C HIS A 11 -9.25 7.26 26.24
N SER A 12 -8.85 8.51 26.42
CA SER A 12 -8.04 9.26 25.44
C SER A 12 -6.62 8.69 25.30
N PHE A 13 -6.00 8.23 26.40
CA PHE A 13 -4.68 7.60 26.36
C PHE A 13 -4.70 6.25 25.65
N LEU A 14 -5.73 5.42 25.88
CA LEU A 14 -5.90 4.14 25.19
C LEU A 14 -6.14 4.34 23.68
N HIS A 15 -6.96 5.31 23.30
CA HIS A 15 -7.14 5.69 21.90
C HIS A 15 -5.83 6.15 21.26
N ALA A 16 -5.08 7.04 21.92
CA ALA A 16 -3.80 7.51 21.40
C ALA A 16 -2.79 6.38 21.24
N TYR A 17 -2.77 5.41 22.15
CA TYR A 17 -1.87 4.26 22.07
C TYR A 17 -2.25 3.32 20.90
N PHE A 18 -3.55 3.07 20.73
CA PHE A 18 -4.07 2.25 19.63
C PHE A 18 -3.75 2.88 18.27
N ILE A 19 -3.99 4.19 18.10
CA ILE A 19 -3.67 4.91 16.86
C ILE A 19 -2.17 4.86 16.56
N LYS A 20 -1.30 5.07 17.56
CA LYS A 20 0.16 4.97 17.39
C LYS A 20 0.58 3.57 16.94
N PHE A 21 0.00 2.52 17.52
CA PHE A 21 0.28 1.14 17.14
C PHE A 21 -0.18 0.85 15.70
N LEU A 22 -1.38 1.30 15.32
CA LEU A 22 -1.88 1.18 13.95
C LEU A 22 -0.98 1.89 12.94
N VAL A 23 -0.55 3.11 13.25
CA VAL A 23 0.36 3.89 12.38
C VAL A 23 1.71 3.19 12.25
N ALA A 24 2.28 2.70 13.35
CA ALA A 24 3.53 1.95 13.32
C ALA A 24 3.41 0.66 12.49
N GLY A 25 2.31 -0.08 12.66
CA GLY A 25 2.00 -1.26 11.85
C GLY A 25 1.83 -0.93 10.37
N ALA A 26 1.17 0.17 10.04
CA ALA A 26 0.99 0.63 8.67
C ALA A 26 2.32 1.02 8.01
N ILE A 27 3.21 1.70 8.74
CA ILE A 27 4.57 2.05 8.28
C ILE A 27 5.38 0.78 8.04
N ALA A 28 5.37 -0.16 8.99
CA ALA A 28 6.08 -1.43 8.87
C ALA A 28 5.55 -2.25 7.67
N LEU A 29 4.24 -2.34 7.50
CA LEU A 29 3.60 -3.02 6.37
C LEU A 29 4.00 -2.41 5.03
N LYS A 30 4.00 -1.07 4.94
CA LYS A 30 4.43 -0.34 3.74
C LYS A 30 5.91 -0.60 3.44
N GLY A 31 6.78 -0.59 4.46
CA GLY A 31 8.20 -0.90 4.32
C GLY A 31 8.44 -2.33 3.84
N ILE A 32 7.83 -3.31 4.50
CA ILE A 32 7.93 -4.73 4.15
C ILE A 32 7.38 -4.96 2.74
N GLY A 33 6.19 -4.43 2.42
CA GLY A 33 5.59 -4.51 1.09
C GLY A 33 6.49 -3.91 0.02
N GLY A 34 7.12 -2.76 0.29
CA GLY A 34 8.09 -2.09 -0.58
C GLY A 34 9.31 -2.94 -0.87
N ILE A 35 9.93 -3.50 0.17
CA ILE A 35 11.11 -4.36 0.04
C ILE A 35 10.76 -5.63 -0.75
N LEU A 36 9.67 -6.30 -0.40
CA LEU A 36 9.22 -7.51 -1.11
C LEU A 36 8.88 -7.22 -2.58
N PHE A 37 8.31 -6.05 -2.88
CA PHE A 37 8.01 -5.62 -4.23
C PHE A 37 9.29 -5.45 -5.07
N ILE A 38 10.31 -4.79 -4.55
CA ILE A 38 11.60 -4.59 -5.23
C ILE A 38 12.31 -5.94 -5.50
N LEU A 39 12.18 -6.90 -4.59
CA LEU A 39 12.67 -8.28 -4.78
C LEU A 39 11.89 -9.07 -5.85
N GLY A 40 10.90 -8.44 -6.48
CA GLY A 40 10.11 -9.02 -7.54
C GLY A 40 8.98 -9.92 -7.03
N SER A 41 8.60 -9.85 -5.76
CA SER A 41 7.51 -10.68 -5.21
C SER A 41 6.14 -10.08 -5.52
N SER A 42 5.25 -10.90 -6.11
CA SER A 42 3.85 -10.50 -6.34
C SER A 42 3.11 -10.28 -5.01
N PHE A 43 3.53 -10.96 -3.95
CA PHE A 43 2.98 -10.78 -2.60
C PHE A 43 3.30 -9.39 -2.03
N GLY A 44 4.51 -8.86 -2.28
CA GLY A 44 4.87 -7.50 -1.88
C GLY A 44 4.01 -6.43 -2.55
N ALA A 45 3.70 -6.63 -3.85
CA ALA A 45 2.77 -5.75 -4.57
C ALA A 45 1.37 -5.77 -3.95
N VAL A 46 0.85 -6.95 -3.60
CA VAL A 46 -0.47 -7.08 -2.95
C VAL A 46 -0.49 -6.42 -1.57
N LEU A 47 0.58 -6.56 -0.77
CA LEU A 47 0.70 -5.88 0.53
C LEU A 47 0.67 -4.35 0.38
N LEU A 48 1.38 -3.82 -0.62
CA LEU A 48 1.37 -2.39 -0.93
C LEU A 48 -0.01 -1.91 -1.40
N LEU A 49 -0.69 -2.69 -2.25
CA LEU A 49 -2.05 -2.38 -2.71
C LEU A 49 -3.04 -2.35 -1.54
N LEU A 50 -2.97 -3.32 -0.63
CA LEU A 50 -3.83 -3.38 0.55
C LEU A 50 -3.60 -2.17 1.47
N HIS A 51 -2.34 -1.82 1.71
CA HIS A 51 -1.99 -0.63 2.47
C HIS A 51 -2.56 0.64 1.81
N GLN A 52 -2.42 0.77 0.49
CA GLN A 52 -2.90 1.94 -0.24
C GLN A 52 -4.43 2.04 -0.21
N LEU A 53 -5.15 0.93 -0.37
CA LEU A 53 -6.62 0.85 -0.32
C LEU A 53 -7.21 1.29 1.03
N ILE A 54 -6.56 0.90 2.14
CA ILE A 54 -6.99 1.29 3.48
C ILE A 54 -6.62 2.75 3.76
N ALA A 55 -5.46 3.21 3.28
CA ALA A 55 -5.00 4.57 3.49
C ALA A 55 -5.77 5.60 2.65
N THR A 56 -6.24 5.26 1.44
CA THR A 56 -6.95 6.20 0.56
C THR A 56 -8.20 6.83 1.18
N PRO A 57 -9.18 6.09 1.73
CA PRO A 57 -10.36 6.70 2.34
C PRO A 57 -10.04 7.47 3.63
N ILE A 58 -8.96 7.11 4.34
CA ILE A 58 -8.56 7.78 5.59
C ILE A 58 -7.81 9.09 5.30
N LEU A 59 -6.99 9.11 4.26
CA LEU A 59 -6.08 10.22 3.96
C LEU A 59 -6.70 11.29 3.04
N TYR A 60 -7.76 10.93 2.32
CA TYR A 60 -8.36 11.78 1.32
C TYR A 60 -9.80 12.15 1.68
N ASP A 61 -9.91 13.12 2.59
CA ASP A 61 -11.19 13.74 2.96
C ASP A 61 -11.62 14.84 1.96
N PHE A 62 -11.25 14.70 0.69
CA PHE A 62 -11.53 15.72 -0.34
C PHE A 62 -13.03 15.89 -0.63
N TYR A 63 -13.89 15.01 -0.10
CA TYR A 63 -15.34 15.13 -0.19
C TYR A 63 -15.90 16.24 0.72
N ASN A 64 -15.16 16.64 1.76
CA ASN A 64 -15.57 17.72 2.67
C ASN A 64 -15.14 19.12 2.20
N TYR A 65 -14.37 19.23 1.13
CA TYR A 65 -13.82 20.50 0.65
C TYR A 65 -14.44 20.91 -0.69
N ASP A 66 -14.59 22.22 -0.90
CA ASP A 66 -15.06 22.75 -2.17
C ASP A 66 -14.00 22.57 -3.26
N SER A 67 -14.46 22.37 -4.49
CA SER A 67 -13.57 22.03 -5.62
C SER A 67 -12.61 23.16 -6.00
N GLU A 68 -12.85 24.38 -5.50
CA GLU A 68 -12.04 25.58 -5.74
C GLU A 68 -10.96 25.80 -4.68
N ASP A 69 -10.95 25.00 -3.61
CA ASP A 69 -9.95 25.12 -2.56
C ASP A 69 -8.58 24.60 -3.02
N ARG A 70 -7.54 25.36 -2.69
CA ARG A 70 -6.16 24.95 -2.97
C ARG A 70 -5.80 23.64 -2.26
N GLU A 71 -6.40 23.38 -1.10
CA GLU A 71 -6.22 22.14 -0.34
C GLU A 71 -6.81 20.93 -1.10
N PHE A 72 -7.96 21.10 -1.75
CA PHE A 72 -8.56 20.08 -2.60
C PHE A 72 -7.63 19.73 -3.76
N ILE A 73 -7.12 20.72 -4.49
CA ILE A 73 -6.19 20.50 -5.63
C ILE A 73 -4.93 19.76 -5.15
N GLN A 74 -4.37 20.15 -4.00
CA GLN A 74 -3.17 19.51 -3.46
C GLN A 74 -3.42 18.07 -3.00
N LEU A 75 -4.56 17.80 -2.36
CA LEU A 75 -4.99 16.44 -2.02
C LEU A 75 -5.22 15.61 -3.29
N PHE A 76 -5.90 16.17 -4.29
CA PHE A 76 -6.23 15.50 -5.54
C PHE A 76 -4.98 15.11 -6.35
N ILE A 77 -3.97 15.98 -6.40
CA ILE A 77 -2.69 15.66 -7.04
C ILE A 77 -2.00 14.49 -6.32
N LYS A 78 -1.92 14.55 -4.99
CA LYS A 78 -1.35 13.44 -4.19
C LYS A 78 -2.15 12.14 -4.40
N PHE A 79 -3.47 12.23 -4.46
CA PHE A 79 -4.35 11.10 -4.71
C PHE A 79 -4.07 10.47 -6.07
N THR A 80 -4.00 11.30 -7.11
CA THR A 80 -3.73 10.87 -8.49
C THR A 80 -2.34 10.22 -8.59
N GLN A 81 -1.33 10.77 -7.89
CA GLN A 81 -0.01 10.17 -7.81
C GLN A 81 -0.05 8.78 -7.14
N ASN A 82 -0.80 8.63 -6.05
CA ASN A 82 -1.00 7.33 -5.39
C ASN A 82 -1.79 6.36 -6.28
N MET A 83 -2.74 6.85 -7.09
CA MET A 83 -3.45 6.05 -8.09
C MET A 83 -2.56 5.59 -9.24
N ALA A 84 -1.63 6.43 -9.70
CA ALA A 84 -0.64 6.03 -10.68
C ALA A 84 0.27 4.91 -10.15
N LEU A 85 0.72 5.01 -8.90
CA LEU A 85 1.48 3.96 -8.24
C LEU A 85 0.64 2.66 -8.09
N PHE A 86 -0.63 2.79 -7.71
CA PHE A 86 -1.56 1.67 -7.61
C PHE A 86 -1.73 0.94 -8.95
N GLY A 87 -1.90 1.70 -10.05
CA GLY A 87 -1.96 1.16 -11.40
C GLY A 87 -0.68 0.45 -11.83
N ALA A 88 0.50 1.00 -11.50
CA ALA A 88 1.78 0.37 -11.78
C ALA A 88 1.96 -0.96 -11.02
N LEU A 89 1.53 -1.03 -9.77
CA LEU A 89 1.54 -2.25 -8.96
C LEU A 89 0.60 -3.31 -9.54
N LEU A 90 -0.61 -2.94 -9.94
CA LEU A 90 -1.56 -3.85 -10.62
C LEU A 90 -0.99 -4.37 -11.95
N PHE A 91 -0.37 -3.50 -12.74
CA PHE A 91 0.28 -3.89 -13.99
C PHE A 91 1.39 -4.90 -13.73
N PHE A 92 2.23 -4.67 -12.72
CA PHE A 92 3.28 -5.61 -12.32
C PHE A 92 2.73 -6.98 -11.93
N ILE A 93 1.64 -7.04 -11.15
CA ILE A 93 0.98 -8.30 -10.79
C ILE A 93 0.41 -8.99 -12.04
N GLY A 94 -0.28 -8.25 -12.89
CA GLY A 94 -0.87 -8.75 -14.13
C GLY A 94 0.16 -9.30 -15.10
N MET A 95 1.31 -8.64 -15.24
CA MET A 95 2.43 -9.11 -16.04
C MET A 95 3.04 -10.39 -15.48
N LYS A 96 3.23 -10.50 -14.17
CA LYS A 96 3.84 -11.70 -13.56
C LYS A 96 2.96 -12.95 -13.66
N ASN A 97 1.63 -12.78 -13.75
CA ASN A 97 0.70 -13.89 -14.01
C ASN A 97 0.53 -14.21 -15.51
N SER A 98 0.76 -13.24 -16.41
CA SER A 98 0.57 -13.42 -17.86
C SER A 98 1.84 -13.78 -18.62
N ILE A 99 3.03 -13.52 -18.06
CA ILE A 99 4.29 -14.02 -18.62
C ILE A 99 4.36 -15.50 -18.24
N PRO A 100 4.15 -16.46 -19.17
CA PRO A 100 4.54 -17.83 -18.90
C PRO A 100 6.03 -17.72 -18.73
N ARG A 101 6.51 -17.93 -17.50
CA ARG A 101 7.93 -18.05 -17.13
C ARG A 101 8.57 -18.75 -18.31
N ARG A 102 9.27 -17.99 -19.17
CA ARG A 102 9.84 -18.53 -20.41
C ARG A 102 10.80 -19.57 -19.90
N LEU A 103 10.34 -20.82 -19.87
CA LEU A 103 11.16 -21.96 -19.55
C LEU A 103 12.39 -21.74 -20.41
N PRO A 104 13.61 -21.67 -19.84
CA PRO A 104 14.78 -21.76 -20.66
C PRO A 104 14.59 -23.06 -21.43
N LYS A 105 14.24 -22.95 -22.72
CA LYS A 105 14.06 -24.08 -23.61
C LYS A 105 15.33 -24.87 -23.43
N LYS A 106 15.21 -26.01 -22.74
CA LYS A 106 16.26 -26.99 -22.54
C LYS A 106 16.97 -27.08 -23.88
N LYS A 107 18.24 -26.66 -23.94
CA LYS A 107 19.07 -26.81 -25.14
C LYS A 107 18.95 -28.29 -25.49
N VAL A 108 18.18 -28.61 -26.52
CA VAL A 108 18.23 -29.94 -27.13
C VAL A 108 19.60 -29.96 -27.78
N ALA A 109 20.56 -30.57 -27.08
CA ALA A 109 21.81 -30.97 -27.67
C ALA A 109 21.45 -31.91 -28.82
N LYS A 110 21.45 -31.39 -30.06
CA LYS A 110 21.40 -32.24 -31.24
C LYS A 110 22.75 -32.95 -31.30
N THR A 111 22.75 -34.21 -30.88
CA THR A 111 23.83 -35.17 -31.11
C THR A 111 24.15 -35.19 -32.61
N LYS A 112 25.42 -34.96 -32.94
CA LYS A 112 25.95 -35.21 -34.29
C LYS A 112 25.88 -36.71 -34.57
N THR A 113 25.45 -37.11 -35.75
CA THR A 113 25.77 -38.45 -36.28
C THR A 113 26.42 -38.28 -37.65
N TYR A 114 27.48 -39.07 -37.84
CA TYR A 114 28.46 -39.10 -38.92
C TYR A 114 27.86 -39.36 -40.30
#